data_AF-A0A250JMI6-F1
#
_entry.id   AF-A0A250JMI6-F1
#
_cell.length_a   1.000
_cell.length_b   1.000
_cell.length_c   1.000
_cell.angle_alpha   90.00
_cell.angle_beta   90.00
_cell.angle_gamma   90.00
#
_symmetry.space_group_name_H-M   'P 1'
#
loop_
_entity.id
_entity.type
_entity.pdbx_description
1 polymer ?
#
loop_
_entity_poly.entity_id
_entity_poly.type
_entity_poly.pdbx_seq_one_letter_code
_entity_poly.pdbx_strand_id
1 'polypeptide(L)'
;MRKPVAASLSRPAMLCAALALGTSCKSVEPHTTPSDGTTAPPEVSTPAPVTETATEAEAEAEAEAPTRRGNSLWLNARVGDRVAYSFSANRKAMGRQAPGTVPSAAVAGVVTLEVSAVELPWVWVTLYFTEDGGAPSRQPLLARPLVMPVRADESRALDAPREGKQSTEQLAAAGRQWEAKRYLNDKRSFDGPLENRLYAATPGPLYLTNGLLDASTTLSGFGTGGGSQLTLVEARQGQEGGTGLPPTLARPWGPGTWFDVQVGEDTTSVMRTCQAAERGFLLRQQVTPSKTGAACPDFTQADAVPLEEAVLARIWESLDVRQWPPSPTGLAPARSETVTVGAHRVPALRFETPQPQMNNVQVQVYAADPWDEALSGLAHEARFQPLLDQLMPAGGGMQLLDWGVWVPGGTP
;
A
#
# COMPACT_ATOMS: atom_id res chain seq x y z
N MET A 1 49.30 -43.56 -15.45
CA MET A 1 49.50 -42.66 -16.62
C MET A 1 48.13 -42.11 -17.02
N ARG A 2 47.83 -40.83 -17.22
CA ARG A 2 48.48 -39.52 -17.09
C ARG A 2 47.32 -38.52 -16.92
N LYS A 3 47.47 -37.52 -16.05
CA LYS A 3 46.63 -36.30 -16.00
C LYS A 3 46.65 -35.57 -17.35
N PRO A 4 45.71 -34.63 -17.54
CA PRO A 4 46.17 -33.26 -17.71
C PRO A 4 45.51 -32.27 -16.74
N VAL A 5 46.32 -31.27 -16.37
CA VAL A 5 46.03 -30.04 -15.64
C VAL A 5 46.47 -28.90 -16.56
N ALA A 6 45.64 -27.87 -16.69
CA ALA A 6 45.98 -26.43 -16.81
C ALA A 6 44.63 -25.68 -17.00
N ALA A 7 44.17 -24.76 -16.15
CA ALA A 7 44.74 -23.51 -15.61
C ALA A 7 44.72 -22.34 -16.61
N SER A 8 43.78 -21.40 -16.45
CA SER A 8 44.06 -19.95 -16.27
C SER A 8 42.79 -19.08 -16.27
N LEU A 9 42.54 -18.45 -15.11
CA LEU A 9 42.18 -17.04 -14.86
C LEU A 9 41.60 -16.18 -16.02
N SER A 10 40.42 -15.57 -15.80
CA SER A 10 40.23 -14.13 -16.02
C SER A 10 39.00 -13.56 -15.28
N ARG A 11 39.30 -12.83 -14.19
CA ARG A 11 38.71 -11.59 -13.65
C ARG A 11 37.17 -11.35 -13.56
N PRO A 12 36.69 -10.90 -12.38
CA PRO A 12 35.36 -10.32 -12.22
C PRO A 12 35.35 -8.84 -12.64
N ALA A 13 34.29 -8.40 -13.32
CA ALA A 13 34.04 -6.99 -13.56
C ALA A 13 33.41 -6.36 -12.30
N MET A 14 34.27 -5.77 -11.45
CA MET A 14 33.87 -4.67 -10.59
C MET A 14 33.72 -3.42 -11.46
N LEU A 15 32.56 -2.76 -11.40
CA LEU A 15 32.41 -1.38 -11.83
C LEU A 15 32.38 -0.52 -10.56
N CYS A 16 33.57 -0.05 -10.17
CA CYS A 16 33.71 1.17 -9.38
C CYS A 16 33.73 2.35 -10.36
N ALA A 17 32.82 3.30 -10.18
CA ALA A 17 33.03 4.67 -10.61
C ALA A 17 33.26 5.48 -9.33
N ALA A 18 34.44 6.09 -9.25
CA ALA A 18 34.88 6.90 -8.13
C ALA A 18 35.23 8.31 -8.62
N LEU A 19 35.19 9.25 -7.66
CA LEU A 19 35.84 10.58 -7.61
C LEU A 19 35.06 11.73 -8.29
N ALA A 20 35.01 12.93 -7.74
CA ALA A 20 35.43 13.50 -6.45
C ALA A 20 34.93 14.97 -6.40
N LEU A 21 34.82 15.53 -5.19
CA LEU A 21 35.08 16.91 -4.74
C LEU A 21 34.58 16.95 -3.27
N GLY A 22 35.44 16.81 -2.24
CA GLY A 22 36.10 17.91 -1.52
C GLY A 22 35.05 18.77 -0.77
N THR A 23 34.96 18.88 0.57
CA THR A 23 36.03 19.11 1.56
C THR A 23 35.52 18.95 3.01
N SER A 24 36.46 18.58 3.90
CA SER A 24 36.61 18.95 5.33
C SER A 24 35.88 18.15 6.42
N CYS A 25 36.67 17.35 7.12
CA CYS A 25 36.46 16.87 8.48
C CYS A 25 36.52 18.01 9.52
N LYS A 26 35.76 17.86 10.62
CA LYS A 26 36.01 18.26 12.03
C LYS A 26 34.83 17.68 12.84
N SER A 27 34.96 16.58 13.59
CA SER A 27 35.50 16.47 14.96
C SER A 27 35.08 17.63 15.87
N VAL A 28 34.12 17.40 16.77
CA VAL A 28 34.16 17.68 18.23
C VAL A 28 32.89 17.08 18.88
N GLU A 29 33.10 16.20 19.84
CA GLU A 29 32.31 16.02 21.08
C GLU A 29 33.34 16.13 22.23
N PRO A 30 32.97 16.17 23.52
CA PRO A 30 31.70 16.57 24.16
C PRO A 30 31.95 17.57 25.32
N HIS A 31 30.90 18.17 25.90
CA HIS A 31 30.96 18.61 27.30
C HIS A 31 29.62 18.44 28.01
N THR A 32 29.75 17.88 29.21
CA THR A 32 28.79 17.56 30.25
C THR A 32 28.28 18.78 31.03
N THR A 33 27.02 18.67 31.48
CA THR A 33 26.30 19.15 32.71
C THR A 33 27.10 19.79 33.88
N PRO A 34 26.47 20.30 34.98
CA PRO A 34 25.06 20.65 35.31
C PRO A 34 24.92 22.03 36.03
N SER A 35 23.69 22.46 36.40
CA SER A 35 23.48 23.07 37.74
C SER A 35 22.01 23.08 38.16
N ASP A 36 21.81 22.62 39.40
CA ASP A 36 20.59 22.62 40.22
C ASP A 36 20.03 24.02 40.53
N GLY A 37 18.75 24.07 40.92
CA GLY A 37 18.13 25.28 41.47
C GLY A 37 16.66 25.13 41.90
N THR A 38 16.40 24.27 42.88
CA THR A 38 15.17 24.18 43.70
C THR A 38 14.73 25.54 44.27
N THR A 39 13.44 25.92 44.19
CA THR A 39 12.57 26.27 45.35
C THR A 39 11.10 26.48 44.91
N ALA A 40 10.15 25.94 45.68
CA ALA A 40 8.70 26.24 45.68
C ALA A 40 8.32 26.85 47.05
N PRO A 41 7.02 27.03 47.40
CA PRO A 41 6.04 28.05 47.01
C PRO A 41 5.59 28.91 48.24
N PRO A 42 4.50 29.71 48.15
CA PRO A 42 3.30 29.39 48.98
C PRO A 42 1.94 29.67 48.27
N GLU A 43 0.95 28.78 48.39
CA GLU A 43 -0.25 28.81 49.28
C GLU A 43 -1.21 30.01 49.12
N VAL A 44 -2.38 29.81 48.48
CA VAL A 44 -3.73 29.55 49.05
C VAL A 44 -4.50 30.83 49.41
N SER A 45 -5.68 31.02 48.79
CA SER A 45 -6.95 31.39 49.46
C SER A 45 -8.12 31.52 48.48
N THR A 46 -9.16 30.70 48.68
CA THR A 46 -10.58 30.94 48.40
C THR A 46 -11.28 31.13 49.77
N PRO A 47 -12.44 31.82 49.92
CA PRO A 47 -13.74 31.36 49.39
C PRO A 47 -14.76 32.46 48.97
N ALA A 48 -15.89 32.00 48.43
CA ALA A 48 -17.10 32.64 47.83
C ALA A 48 -18.01 33.41 48.86
N PRO A 49 -19.26 33.92 48.62
CA PRO A 49 -20.31 33.46 47.65
C PRO A 49 -21.37 34.47 47.08
N VAL A 50 -22.36 33.90 46.34
CA VAL A 50 -23.76 34.31 45.95
C VAL A 50 -23.91 35.41 44.84
N THR A 51 -24.66 35.25 43.74
CA THR A 51 -26.11 34.97 43.62
C THR A 51 -26.54 34.59 42.18
N GLU A 52 -27.58 33.75 42.08
CA GLU A 52 -28.30 33.29 40.89
C GLU A 52 -28.91 34.41 40.03
N THR A 53 -28.94 34.24 38.70
CA THR A 53 -30.14 34.54 37.89
C THR A 53 -30.15 33.66 36.64
N ALA A 54 -31.27 32.97 36.41
CA ALA A 54 -31.53 32.12 35.26
C ALA A 54 -31.71 32.92 33.97
N THR A 55 -31.16 32.45 32.86
CA THR A 55 -31.69 32.70 31.51
C THR A 55 -31.33 31.50 30.62
N GLU A 56 -32.34 30.75 30.21
CA GLU A 56 -32.27 29.77 29.11
C GLU A 56 -31.91 30.51 27.82
N ALA A 57 -30.80 30.13 27.19
CA ALA A 57 -30.55 30.35 25.77
C ALA A 57 -29.56 29.28 25.29
N GLU A 58 -30.09 28.36 24.49
CA GLU A 58 -29.42 27.57 23.44
C GLU A 58 -27.95 27.22 23.69
N ALA A 59 -27.73 26.02 24.23
CA ALA A 59 -26.45 25.34 24.14
C ALA A 59 -26.13 25.07 22.67
N GLU A 60 -25.34 25.95 22.06
CA GLU A 60 -24.44 25.58 20.97
C GLU A 60 -23.68 24.35 21.45
N ALA A 61 -23.95 23.20 20.81
CA ALA A 61 -23.14 22.01 20.94
C ALA A 61 -21.75 22.36 20.38
N GLU A 62 -20.89 22.84 21.27
CA GLU A 62 -19.44 22.85 21.08
C GLU A 62 -19.08 21.41 20.66
N ALA A 63 -18.68 21.26 19.41
CA ALA A 63 -18.26 19.98 18.86
C ALA A 63 -17.12 19.47 19.74
N GLU A 64 -17.39 18.46 20.56
CA GLU A 64 -16.35 17.71 21.25
C GLU A 64 -15.35 17.25 20.20
N ALA A 65 -14.16 17.87 20.20
CA ALA A 65 -13.04 17.40 19.40
C ALA A 65 -12.87 15.89 19.72
N PRO A 66 -12.80 15.01 18.70
CA PRO A 66 -12.74 13.58 18.95
C PRO A 66 -11.54 13.29 19.85
N THR A 67 -11.86 12.87 21.08
CA THR A 67 -10.85 12.59 22.10
C THR A 67 -9.85 11.57 21.55
N ARG A 68 -8.55 11.88 21.64
CA ARG A 68 -7.45 10.93 21.36
C ARG A 68 -7.62 9.73 22.30
N ARG A 69 -8.33 8.69 21.86
CA ARG A 69 -8.45 7.42 22.59
C ARG A 69 -7.50 6.41 21.96
N GLY A 70 -6.65 5.79 22.78
CA GLY A 70 -5.70 4.75 22.37
C GLY A 70 -4.23 5.15 22.54
N ASN A 71 -3.34 4.17 22.39
CA ASN A 71 -1.87 4.33 22.51
C ASN A 71 -1.17 4.19 21.14
N SER A 72 -1.95 4.23 20.07
CA SER A 72 -1.46 4.15 18.69
C SER A 72 -0.48 5.29 18.35
N LEU A 73 0.65 4.93 17.75
CA LEU A 73 1.62 5.90 17.22
C LEU A 73 1.03 6.81 16.14
N TRP A 74 -0.04 6.36 15.46
CA TRP A 74 -0.74 7.13 14.44
C TRP A 74 -1.46 8.36 15.00
N LEU A 75 -1.78 8.39 16.30
CA LEU A 75 -2.34 9.58 16.95
C LEU A 75 -1.37 10.76 16.99
N ASN A 76 -0.07 10.48 16.79
CA ASN A 76 1.00 11.47 16.74
C ASN A 76 1.46 11.78 15.31
N ALA A 77 0.72 11.33 14.29
CA ALA A 77 1.04 11.57 12.89
C ALA A 77 1.15 13.07 12.59
N ARG A 78 2.15 13.44 11.79
CA ARG A 78 2.44 14.81 11.39
C ARG A 78 2.45 14.91 9.88
N VAL A 79 1.93 16.00 9.35
CA VAL A 79 2.06 16.30 7.91
C VAL A 79 3.54 16.35 7.54
N GLY A 80 3.91 15.59 6.51
CA GLY A 80 5.29 15.41 6.05
C GLY A 80 6.07 14.27 6.71
N ASP A 81 5.47 13.52 7.66
CA ASP A 81 5.99 12.21 8.08
C ASP A 81 6.13 11.34 6.82
N ARG A 82 7.33 10.83 6.59
CA ARG A 82 7.71 10.23 5.31
C ARG A 82 8.63 9.04 5.52
N VAL A 83 8.33 7.95 4.82
CA VAL A 83 9.21 6.79 4.69
C VAL A 83 9.37 6.44 3.22
N ALA A 84 10.60 6.13 2.81
CA ALA A 84 10.86 5.66 1.47
C ALA A 84 11.71 4.38 1.50
N TYR A 85 11.40 3.47 0.59
CA TYR A 85 12.08 2.20 0.42
C TYR A 85 12.54 2.05 -1.01
N SER A 86 13.79 1.63 -1.22
CA SER A 86 14.17 1.05 -2.50
C SER A 86 13.47 -0.30 -2.62
N PHE A 87 12.86 -0.56 -3.78
CA PHE A 87 12.21 -1.83 -4.04
C PHE A 87 12.78 -2.51 -5.28
N SER A 88 12.68 -3.84 -5.28
CA SER A 88 12.82 -4.62 -6.50
C SER A 88 11.92 -5.83 -6.46
N ALA A 89 11.44 -6.27 -7.62
CA ALA A 89 10.83 -7.57 -7.77
C ALA A 89 11.19 -8.17 -9.12
N ASN A 90 11.35 -9.49 -9.15
CA ASN A 90 11.61 -10.23 -10.37
C ASN A 90 10.96 -11.60 -10.32
N ARG A 91 10.56 -12.08 -11.49
CA ARG A 91 10.01 -13.41 -11.71
C ARG A 91 10.68 -14.01 -12.93
N LYS A 92 11.07 -15.28 -12.84
CA LYS A 92 11.62 -16.07 -13.95
C LYS A 92 11.09 -17.48 -13.89
N ALA A 93 10.85 -18.09 -15.05
CA ALA A 93 10.60 -19.53 -15.12
C ALA A 93 11.87 -20.31 -14.74
N MET A 94 11.73 -21.39 -13.97
CA MET A 94 12.80 -22.35 -13.70
C MET A 94 12.62 -23.58 -14.59
N GLY A 95 13.64 -23.91 -15.39
CA GLY A 95 13.63 -25.06 -16.32
C GLY A 95 13.52 -24.70 -17.80
N ARG A 96 13.31 -25.71 -18.67
CA ARG A 96 13.08 -25.48 -20.12
C ARG A 96 11.73 -24.79 -20.31
N GLN A 97 11.72 -23.67 -21.03
CA GLN A 97 10.50 -22.94 -21.37
C GLN A 97 9.56 -23.82 -22.20
N ALA A 98 8.48 -24.28 -21.57
CA ALA A 98 7.34 -24.88 -22.26
C ALA A 98 6.35 -23.79 -22.69
N PRO A 99 5.51 -24.03 -23.71
CA PRO A 99 4.35 -23.18 -23.99
C PRO A 99 3.48 -23.04 -22.73
N GLY A 100 3.10 -21.81 -22.37
CA GLY A 100 2.36 -21.51 -21.13
C GLY A 100 3.23 -21.21 -19.90
N THR A 101 4.55 -21.09 -20.05
CA THR A 101 5.44 -20.65 -18.97
C THR A 101 5.27 -19.16 -18.66
N VAL A 102 5.25 -18.82 -17.37
CA VAL A 102 5.13 -17.45 -16.89
C VAL A 102 6.30 -16.60 -17.42
N PRO A 103 6.04 -15.49 -18.13
CA PRO A 103 7.10 -14.71 -18.74
C PRO A 103 7.98 -14.05 -17.67
N SER A 104 9.29 -14.01 -17.91
CA SER A 104 10.23 -13.35 -17.01
C SER A 104 9.94 -11.85 -16.94
N ALA A 105 9.86 -11.30 -15.73
CA ALA A 105 9.49 -9.91 -15.44
C ALA A 105 10.45 -9.34 -14.39
N ALA A 106 10.72 -8.04 -14.43
CA ALA A 106 11.41 -7.35 -13.36
C ALA A 106 10.95 -5.89 -13.26
N VAL A 107 10.96 -5.37 -12.04
CA VAL A 107 10.71 -3.97 -11.72
C VAL A 107 11.61 -3.56 -10.55
N ALA A 108 12.05 -2.31 -10.55
CA ALA A 108 12.78 -1.71 -9.43
C ALA A 108 12.50 -0.21 -9.36
N GLY A 109 12.79 0.38 -8.21
CA GLY A 109 12.65 1.82 -8.01
C GLY A 109 12.57 2.19 -6.53
N VAL A 110 11.89 3.30 -6.24
CA VAL A 110 11.62 3.77 -4.87
C VAL A 110 10.13 3.93 -4.65
N VAL A 111 9.62 3.36 -3.56
CA VAL A 111 8.26 3.59 -3.06
C VAL A 111 8.33 4.54 -1.88
N THR A 112 7.47 5.56 -1.87
CA THR A 112 7.38 6.55 -0.79
C THR A 112 5.97 6.58 -0.23
N LEU A 113 5.87 6.61 1.11
CA LEU A 113 4.64 6.90 1.85
C LEU A 113 4.85 8.22 2.59
N GLU A 114 3.93 9.15 2.41
CA GLU A 114 4.01 10.49 3.03
C GLU A 114 2.64 10.92 3.56
N VAL A 115 2.61 11.40 4.80
CA VAL A 115 1.40 11.98 5.39
C VAL A 115 1.13 13.34 4.76
N SER A 116 0.04 13.45 4.01
CA SER A 116 -0.35 14.66 3.29
C SER A 116 -1.30 15.56 4.08
N ALA A 117 -2.12 14.98 4.96
CA ALA A 117 -3.05 15.71 5.81
C ALA A 117 -3.39 14.92 7.07
N VAL A 118 -3.73 15.63 8.15
CA VAL A 118 -4.13 15.04 9.43
C VAL A 118 -5.36 15.78 9.95
N GLU A 119 -6.48 15.08 10.02
CA GLU A 119 -7.75 15.55 10.57
C GLU A 119 -8.30 14.44 11.45
N LEU A 120 -7.81 14.37 12.70
CA LEU A 120 -8.11 13.25 13.58
C LEU A 120 -9.64 12.98 13.68
N PRO A 121 -10.07 11.71 13.56
CA PRO A 121 -9.24 10.49 13.62
C PRO A 121 -8.60 10.07 12.29
N TRP A 122 -8.72 10.85 11.21
CA TRP A 122 -8.22 10.51 9.88
C TRP A 122 -6.82 11.05 9.61
N VAL A 123 -5.96 10.18 9.08
CA VAL A 123 -4.63 10.52 8.56
C VAL A 123 -4.61 10.16 7.09
N TRP A 124 -4.33 11.13 6.23
CA TRP A 124 -4.24 10.93 4.79
C TRP A 124 -2.80 10.66 4.40
N VAL A 125 -2.57 9.49 3.79
CA VAL A 125 -1.25 9.08 3.32
C VAL A 125 -1.26 9.02 1.81
N THR A 126 -0.27 9.67 1.19
CA THR A 126 0.01 9.56 -0.24
C THR A 126 1.10 8.51 -0.43
N LEU A 127 0.84 7.53 -1.30
CA LEU A 127 1.81 6.54 -1.76
C LEU A 127 2.17 6.82 -3.22
N TYR A 128 3.44 6.78 -3.57
CA TYR A 128 3.85 6.83 -4.98
C TYR A 128 5.13 6.04 -5.24
N PHE A 129 5.31 5.64 -6.50
CA PHE A 129 6.45 4.88 -6.97
C PHE A 129 7.22 5.67 -8.02
N THR A 130 8.54 5.61 -7.94
CA THR A 130 9.46 6.26 -8.88
C THR A 130 10.52 5.29 -9.38
N GLU A 131 11.04 5.51 -10.57
CA GLU A 131 12.22 4.82 -11.10
C GLU A 131 13.52 5.42 -10.54
N ASP A 132 14.63 4.76 -10.86
CA ASP A 132 15.96 5.29 -10.61
C ASP A 132 16.13 6.66 -11.30
N GLY A 133 16.28 7.71 -10.51
CA GLY A 133 16.32 9.11 -10.98
C GLY A 133 15.07 9.94 -10.67
N GLY A 134 14.06 9.36 -10.02
CA GLY A 134 12.91 10.09 -9.47
C GLY A 134 11.76 10.34 -10.44
N ALA A 135 11.85 9.83 -11.67
CA ALA A 135 10.72 9.86 -12.61
C ALA A 135 9.59 8.92 -12.13
N PRO A 136 8.31 9.20 -12.42
CA PRO A 136 7.22 8.26 -12.13
C PRO A 136 7.46 6.88 -12.75
N SER A 137 6.98 5.82 -12.08
CA SER A 137 7.12 4.45 -12.59
C SER A 137 6.51 4.29 -14.00
N ARG A 138 7.21 3.58 -14.89
CA ARG A 138 6.63 3.19 -16.19
C ARG A 138 5.66 2.02 -16.10
N GLN A 139 5.63 1.29 -14.98
CA GLN A 139 4.68 0.20 -14.81
C GLN A 139 3.26 0.78 -14.67
N PRO A 140 2.30 0.38 -15.51
CA PRO A 140 0.94 0.91 -15.48
C PRO A 140 0.34 0.93 -14.08
N LEU A 141 0.50 -0.15 -13.30
CA LEU A 141 0.00 -0.32 -11.94
C LEU A 141 0.64 0.62 -10.91
N LEU A 142 1.82 1.20 -11.19
CA LEU A 142 2.60 1.99 -10.23
C LEU A 142 2.79 3.45 -10.70
N ALA A 143 2.22 3.81 -11.85
CA ALA A 143 2.57 5.03 -12.57
C ALA A 143 2.08 6.33 -11.93
N ARG A 144 1.09 6.26 -11.03
CA ARG A 144 0.46 7.45 -10.43
C ARG A 144 0.46 7.39 -8.90
N PRO A 145 0.51 8.56 -8.23
CA PRO A 145 0.28 8.63 -6.80
C PRO A 145 -1.11 8.13 -6.42
N LEU A 146 -1.17 7.41 -5.32
CA LEU A 146 -2.36 6.84 -4.69
C LEU A 146 -2.59 7.50 -3.34
N VAL A 147 -3.85 7.63 -2.95
CA VAL A 147 -4.26 8.20 -1.66
C VAL A 147 -4.89 7.10 -0.80
N MET A 148 -4.58 7.10 0.50
CA MET A 148 -5.29 6.27 1.47
C MET A 148 -5.63 7.06 2.75
N PRO A 149 -6.90 7.13 3.15
CA PRO A 149 -7.30 7.50 4.50
C PRO A 149 -7.00 6.35 5.46
N VAL A 150 -6.38 6.67 6.58
CA VAL A 150 -6.07 5.72 7.65
C VAL A 150 -6.68 6.26 8.95
N ARG A 151 -7.42 5.41 9.66
CA ARG A 151 -7.86 5.73 11.02
C ARG A 151 -6.70 5.60 12.00
N ALA A 152 -6.48 6.64 12.80
CA ALA A 152 -5.43 6.70 13.80
C ALA A 152 -5.81 6.06 15.13
N ASP A 153 -7.10 6.05 15.45
CA ASP A 153 -7.67 5.51 16.69
C ASP A 153 -7.78 3.97 16.67
N GLU A 154 -7.95 3.39 17.86
CA GLU A 154 -8.06 1.94 18.03
C GLU A 154 -9.54 1.52 18.00
N SER A 155 -9.96 0.84 16.94
CA SER A 155 -11.31 0.27 16.86
C SER A 155 -11.35 -1.20 17.32
N ARG A 156 -10.23 -1.91 17.17
CA ARG A 156 -10.04 -3.31 17.57
C ARG A 156 -8.56 -3.63 17.83
N ALA A 157 -8.27 -4.79 18.43
CA ALA A 157 -6.91 -5.29 18.44
C ALA A 157 -6.49 -5.66 17.01
N LEU A 158 -5.40 -5.05 16.53
CA LEU A 158 -4.75 -5.41 15.26
C LEU A 158 -3.31 -5.77 15.60
N ASP A 159 -2.97 -7.02 15.38
CA ASP A 159 -1.60 -7.51 15.45
C ASP A 159 -1.39 -8.49 14.30
N ALA A 160 -0.25 -8.39 13.61
CA ALA A 160 0.16 -9.37 12.63
C ALA A 160 1.27 -10.21 13.25
N PRO A 161 1.00 -11.50 13.57
CA PRO A 161 2.01 -12.36 14.13
C PRO A 161 3.21 -12.40 13.19
N ARG A 162 4.38 -12.02 13.70
CA ARG A 162 5.62 -12.06 12.94
C ARG A 162 6.11 -13.50 12.88
N GLU A 163 5.93 -14.15 11.72
CA GLU A 163 6.30 -15.55 11.53
C GLU A 163 7.82 -15.76 11.47
N GLY A 164 8.27 -16.94 11.88
CA GLY A 164 9.66 -17.39 11.71
C GLY A 164 10.55 -17.20 12.94
N LYS A 165 11.84 -17.50 12.78
CA LYS A 165 12.84 -17.42 13.84
C LYS A 165 13.22 -15.97 14.12
N GLN A 166 12.99 -15.52 15.34
CA GLN A 166 13.36 -14.18 15.79
C GLN A 166 14.85 -14.08 16.16
N SER A 167 15.50 -12.97 15.81
CA SER A 167 16.80 -12.56 16.33
C SER A 167 16.87 -11.04 16.48
N THR A 168 17.79 -10.54 17.30
CA THR A 168 18.01 -9.10 17.51
C THR A 168 19.33 -8.70 16.85
N GLU A 169 19.35 -7.54 16.20
CA GLU A 169 20.53 -7.00 15.55
C GLU A 169 20.53 -5.46 15.57
N GLN A 170 21.70 -4.86 15.28
CA GLN A 170 21.85 -3.42 15.08
C GLN A 170 22.15 -3.16 13.60
N LEU A 171 21.47 -2.16 13.02
CA LEU A 171 21.62 -1.79 11.61
C LEU A 171 21.76 -0.28 11.45
N ALA A 172 22.66 0.15 10.57
CA ALA A 172 22.74 1.53 10.09
C ALA A 172 21.94 1.68 8.79
N ALA A 173 20.85 2.45 8.80
CA ALA A 173 20.00 2.70 7.62
C ALA A 173 19.38 4.10 7.68
N ALA A 174 19.17 4.73 6.53
CA ALA A 174 18.63 6.09 6.41
C ALA A 174 19.34 7.12 7.32
N GLY A 175 20.67 7.03 7.44
CA GLY A 175 21.47 7.95 8.26
C GLY A 175 21.35 7.76 9.78
N ARG A 176 20.72 6.68 10.25
CA ARG A 176 20.48 6.40 11.67
C ARG A 176 20.86 4.97 12.06
N GLN A 177 21.20 4.78 13.33
CA GLN A 177 21.35 3.46 13.95
C GLN A 177 20.01 2.94 14.49
N TRP A 178 19.74 1.67 14.26
CA TRP A 178 18.50 1.01 14.64
C TRP A 178 18.78 -0.22 15.47
N GLU A 179 18.13 -0.34 16.62
CA GLU A 179 17.90 -1.64 17.25
C GLU A 179 16.73 -2.31 16.53
N ALA A 180 16.95 -3.54 16.06
CA ALA A 180 16.01 -4.21 15.18
C ALA A 180 15.80 -5.67 15.56
N LYS A 181 14.61 -6.17 15.23
CA LYS A 181 14.21 -7.58 15.35
C LYS A 181 14.03 -8.16 13.96
N ARG A 182 14.79 -9.19 13.65
CA ARG A 182 14.71 -9.96 12.41
C ARG A 182 13.84 -11.19 12.62
N TYR A 183 12.99 -11.47 11.65
CA TYR A 183 12.13 -12.64 11.56
C TYR A 183 12.44 -13.37 10.26
N LEU A 184 12.95 -14.60 10.38
CA LEU A 184 13.33 -15.44 9.25
C LEU A 184 12.42 -16.66 9.15
N ASN A 185 11.63 -16.74 8.09
CA ASN A 185 10.66 -17.80 7.85
C ASN A 185 11.06 -18.57 6.59
N ASP A 186 11.72 -19.72 6.78
CA ASP A 186 12.20 -20.56 5.68
C ASP A 186 11.19 -21.68 5.39
N LYS A 187 10.31 -21.47 4.39
CA LYS A 187 9.32 -22.45 3.96
C LYS A 187 9.80 -23.29 2.77
N ARG A 188 11.07 -23.16 2.36
CA ARG A 188 11.60 -23.80 1.14
C ARG A 188 11.63 -25.33 1.21
N SER A 189 11.62 -25.91 2.42
CA SER A 189 11.51 -27.37 2.58
C SER A 189 10.18 -27.96 2.10
N PHE A 190 9.16 -27.12 1.91
CA PHE A 190 7.83 -27.49 1.42
C PHE A 190 7.44 -26.68 0.18
N ASP A 191 8.42 -26.40 -0.69
CA ASP A 191 8.29 -25.57 -1.91
C ASP A 191 7.77 -24.13 -1.67
N GLY A 192 7.80 -23.65 -0.43
CA GLY A 192 7.42 -22.29 -0.06
C GLY A 192 8.56 -21.27 -0.20
N PRO A 193 8.27 -19.98 0.04
CA PRO A 193 9.28 -18.93 -0.01
C PRO A 193 10.24 -18.95 1.19
N LEU A 194 11.37 -18.28 1.03
CA LEU A 194 12.15 -17.76 2.15
C LEU A 194 11.75 -16.30 2.39
N GLU A 195 11.17 -16.00 3.54
CA GLU A 195 10.76 -14.66 3.94
C GLU A 195 11.69 -14.15 5.03
N ASN A 196 12.18 -12.93 4.85
CA ASN A 196 13.00 -12.23 5.82
C ASN A 196 12.36 -10.86 6.07
N ARG A 197 12.13 -10.52 7.33
CA ARG A 197 11.58 -9.23 7.74
C ARG A 197 12.41 -8.67 8.88
N LEU A 198 12.74 -7.40 8.81
CA LEU A 198 13.49 -6.67 9.82
C LEU A 198 12.70 -5.45 10.25
N TYR A 199 12.40 -5.36 11.54
CA TYR A 199 11.63 -4.26 12.11
C TYR A 199 12.43 -3.53 13.19
N ALA A 200 12.31 -2.21 13.22
CA ALA A 200 12.82 -1.37 14.29
C ALA A 200 12.10 -1.67 15.60
N ALA A 201 12.86 -1.77 16.70
CA ALA A 201 12.29 -1.87 18.04
C ALA A 201 11.58 -0.57 18.47
N THR A 202 12.07 0.58 18.00
CA THR A 202 11.45 1.90 18.21
C THR A 202 11.23 2.58 16.85
N PRO A 203 10.00 2.53 16.31
CA PRO A 203 9.74 2.84 14.91
C PRO A 203 9.91 4.33 14.55
N GLY A 204 9.56 5.27 15.44
CA GLY A 204 9.51 6.69 15.07
C GLY A 204 8.61 6.88 13.82
N PRO A 205 9.04 7.61 12.77
CA PRO A 205 8.28 7.76 11.51
C PRO A 205 7.96 6.46 10.77
N LEU A 206 8.65 5.35 11.10
CA LEU A 206 8.35 4.03 10.53
C LEU A 206 7.01 3.45 10.98
N TYR A 207 6.25 4.15 11.85
CA TYR A 207 4.88 3.75 12.20
C TYR A 207 3.97 3.60 10.97
N LEU A 208 4.27 4.33 9.88
CA LEU A 208 3.58 4.21 8.60
C LEU A 208 3.62 2.78 8.04
N THR A 209 4.67 2.02 8.33
CA THR A 209 4.89 0.65 7.86
C THR A 209 5.29 -0.28 9.02
N ASN A 210 4.65 -0.11 10.18
CA ASN A 210 4.81 -0.94 11.38
C ASN A 210 6.28 -1.19 11.81
N GLY A 211 7.17 -0.22 11.56
CA GLY A 211 8.59 -0.30 11.92
C GLY A 211 9.50 -0.93 10.88
N LEU A 212 9.05 -1.21 9.66
CA LEU A 212 9.86 -1.93 8.66
C LEU A 212 11.20 -1.22 8.35
N LEU A 213 12.29 -2.00 8.33
CA LEU A 213 13.62 -1.57 7.89
C LEU A 213 14.04 -2.28 6.60
N ASP A 214 13.77 -3.59 6.53
CA ASP A 214 14.08 -4.43 5.37
C ASP A 214 13.07 -5.57 5.29
N ALA A 215 12.60 -5.89 4.10
CA ALA A 215 11.81 -7.06 3.81
C ALA A 215 12.29 -7.71 2.52
N SER A 216 12.46 -9.02 2.51
CA SER A 216 12.68 -9.76 1.28
C SER A 216 11.94 -11.09 1.27
N THR A 217 11.45 -11.46 0.10
CA THR A 217 10.83 -12.75 -0.19
C THR A 217 11.58 -13.37 -1.34
N THR A 218 12.22 -14.51 -1.12
CA THR A 218 12.90 -15.29 -2.16
C THR A 218 12.04 -16.49 -2.53
N LEU A 219 11.66 -16.59 -3.80
CA LEU A 219 10.93 -17.74 -4.34
C LEU A 219 11.91 -18.82 -4.79
N SER A 220 11.72 -20.01 -4.25
CA SER A 220 12.38 -21.23 -4.72
C SER A 220 11.39 -22.38 -4.63
N GLY A 221 10.71 -22.69 -5.74
CA GLY A 221 9.70 -23.75 -5.78
C GLY A 221 8.75 -23.60 -6.97
N PHE A 222 7.92 -24.62 -7.24
CA PHE A 222 6.82 -24.56 -8.23
C PHE A 222 7.20 -24.07 -9.64
N GLY A 223 8.41 -24.35 -10.12
CA GLY A 223 8.85 -23.96 -11.47
C GLY A 223 9.01 -22.45 -11.68
N THR A 224 8.98 -21.65 -10.62
CA THR A 224 9.23 -20.20 -10.66
C THR A 224 10.37 -19.83 -9.72
N GLY A 225 11.19 -18.89 -10.15
CA GLY A 225 12.26 -18.31 -9.35
C GLY A 225 12.12 -16.80 -9.34
N GLY A 226 12.74 -16.17 -8.35
CA GLY A 226 12.77 -14.72 -8.22
C GLY A 226 12.42 -14.30 -6.80
N GLY A 227 11.80 -13.14 -6.66
CA GLY A 227 11.49 -12.59 -5.35
C GLY A 227 11.19 -11.10 -5.38
N SER A 228 10.90 -10.56 -4.22
CA SER A 228 10.70 -9.13 -3.98
C SER A 228 11.50 -8.66 -2.77
N GLN A 229 11.83 -7.37 -2.75
CA GLN A 229 12.56 -6.73 -1.67
C GLN A 229 12.10 -5.29 -1.47
N LEU A 230 12.08 -4.85 -0.21
CA LEU A 230 12.02 -3.47 0.25
C LEU A 230 13.18 -3.21 1.21
N THR A 231 13.90 -2.11 1.04
CA THR A 231 14.98 -1.70 1.95
C THR A 231 14.87 -0.21 2.23
N LEU A 232 14.91 0.17 3.50
CA LEU A 232 14.73 1.55 3.93
C LEU A 232 15.82 2.46 3.36
N VAL A 233 15.40 3.54 2.70
CA VAL A 233 16.32 4.59 2.20
C VAL A 233 16.12 5.93 2.91
N GLU A 234 14.91 6.23 3.36
CA GLU A 234 14.57 7.48 4.03
C GLU A 234 13.55 7.22 5.14
N ALA A 235 13.78 7.81 6.31
CA ALA A 235 12.78 7.95 7.36
C ALA A 235 12.86 9.38 7.91
N ARG A 236 11.81 10.16 7.71
CA ARG A 236 11.77 11.58 8.05
C ARG A 236 10.51 11.89 8.83
N GLN A 237 10.68 12.65 9.91
CA GLN A 237 9.57 13.17 10.68
C GLN A 237 9.07 14.49 10.08
N GLY A 238 7.75 14.65 10.01
CA GLY A 238 7.07 15.84 9.57
C GLY A 238 7.15 16.99 10.58
N GLN A 239 6.73 18.17 10.13
CA GLN A 239 6.73 19.37 10.95
C GLN A 239 5.57 19.36 11.94
N GLU A 240 5.82 19.77 13.17
CA GLU A 240 4.79 19.93 14.18
C GLU A 240 3.87 21.10 13.81
N GLY A 241 2.55 20.89 13.89
CA GLY A 241 1.57 21.90 13.47
C GLY A 241 1.48 22.11 11.95
N GLY A 242 2.04 21.22 11.13
CA GLY A 242 1.92 21.28 9.68
C GLY A 242 0.45 21.26 9.22
N THR A 243 0.10 22.16 8.32
CA THR A 243 -1.25 22.26 7.74
C THR A 243 -1.27 21.60 6.36
N GLY A 244 -2.07 20.53 6.24
CA GLY A 244 -2.31 19.84 4.98
C GLY A 244 -3.82 19.68 4.78
N LEU A 245 -4.28 19.82 3.54
CA LEU A 245 -5.69 19.61 3.20
C LEU A 245 -5.91 18.16 2.78
N PRO A 246 -6.98 17.49 3.23
CA PRO A 246 -7.37 16.18 2.76
C PRO A 246 -7.40 16.10 1.22
N PRO A 247 -6.61 15.21 0.60
CA PRO A 247 -6.70 14.99 -0.83
C PRO A 247 -8.02 14.31 -1.20
N THR A 248 -8.54 14.60 -2.38
CA THR A 248 -9.68 13.89 -2.98
C THR A 248 -9.34 12.42 -3.21
N LEU A 249 -10.33 11.53 -3.17
CA LEU A 249 -10.21 10.11 -3.48
C LEU A 249 -10.33 9.82 -4.99
N ALA A 250 -9.70 10.68 -5.80
CA ALA A 250 -9.66 10.55 -7.26
C ALA A 250 -8.85 9.35 -7.73
N ARG A 251 -7.85 8.93 -6.94
CA ARG A 251 -7.04 7.72 -7.15
C ARG A 251 -6.78 7.05 -5.80
N PRO A 252 -7.82 6.45 -5.20
CA PRO A 252 -7.68 5.77 -3.92
C PRO A 252 -6.84 4.50 -4.14
N TRP A 253 -5.92 4.20 -3.22
CA TRP A 253 -5.36 2.83 -3.19
C TRP A 253 -6.50 1.83 -3.01
N GLY A 254 -7.37 2.08 -2.04
CA GLY A 254 -8.46 1.18 -1.70
C GLY A 254 -9.19 1.66 -0.44
N PRO A 255 -8.49 1.93 0.67
CA PRO A 255 -9.14 2.46 1.87
C PRO A 255 -10.05 3.64 1.59
N GLY A 256 -11.25 3.59 2.18
CA GLY A 256 -12.28 4.59 2.02
C GLY A 256 -13.23 4.38 0.83
N THR A 257 -13.08 3.28 0.12
CA THR A 257 -13.91 2.95 -1.05
C THR A 257 -14.70 1.65 -0.87
N TRP A 258 -15.67 1.47 -1.76
CA TRP A 258 -16.37 0.22 -1.98
C TRP A 258 -16.63 0.02 -3.47
N PHE A 259 -16.80 -1.24 -3.88
CA PHE A 259 -17.24 -1.58 -5.23
C PHE A 259 -18.01 -2.89 -5.27
N ASP A 260 -18.97 -3.00 -6.19
CA ASP A 260 -19.88 -4.13 -6.35
C ASP A 260 -19.52 -4.93 -7.59
N VAL A 261 -19.33 -6.23 -7.41
CA VAL A 261 -19.04 -7.16 -8.50
C VAL A 261 -20.08 -8.25 -8.54
N GLN A 262 -20.63 -8.50 -9.72
CA GLN A 262 -21.45 -9.66 -10.00
C GLN A 262 -20.57 -10.78 -10.56
N VAL A 263 -20.77 -12.01 -10.07
CA VAL A 263 -20.08 -13.20 -10.59
C VAL A 263 -21.11 -14.25 -11.02
N GLY A 264 -21.07 -14.69 -12.27
CA GLY A 264 -22.05 -15.60 -12.85
C GLY A 264 -23.20 -14.86 -13.55
N GLU A 265 -24.26 -15.60 -13.90
CA GLU A 265 -25.38 -15.05 -14.68
C GLU A 265 -26.51 -14.46 -13.85
N ASP A 266 -26.63 -14.85 -12.57
CA ASP A 266 -27.74 -14.42 -11.73
C ASP A 266 -27.41 -13.12 -10.97
N THR A 267 -28.38 -12.23 -10.85
CA THR A 267 -28.32 -11.00 -10.06
C THR A 267 -28.20 -11.25 -8.55
N THR A 268 -28.38 -12.50 -8.10
CA THR A 268 -28.29 -12.87 -6.69
C THR A 268 -26.86 -12.99 -6.16
N SER A 269 -25.85 -13.06 -7.01
CA SER A 269 -24.45 -13.28 -6.64
C SER A 269 -23.60 -12.00 -6.60
N VAL A 270 -24.20 -10.84 -6.33
CA VAL A 270 -23.46 -9.58 -6.20
C VAL A 270 -22.73 -9.53 -4.86
N MET A 271 -21.43 -9.24 -4.91
CA MET A 271 -20.57 -9.05 -3.75
C MET A 271 -20.06 -7.61 -3.71
N ARG A 272 -20.27 -6.93 -2.58
CA ARG A 272 -19.64 -5.66 -2.27
C ARG A 272 -18.30 -5.90 -1.58
N THR A 273 -17.22 -5.35 -2.12
CA THR A 273 -15.95 -5.23 -1.41
C THR A 273 -15.88 -3.86 -0.76
N CYS A 274 -15.70 -3.81 0.56
CA CYS A 274 -15.45 -2.60 1.35
C CYS A 274 -13.98 -2.59 1.81
N GLN A 275 -13.33 -1.43 1.71
CA GLN A 275 -11.93 -1.26 2.07
C GLN A 275 -11.73 -0.10 3.03
N ALA A 276 -10.97 -0.33 4.10
CA ALA A 276 -10.54 0.68 5.08
C ALA A 276 -9.05 0.53 5.40
N ALA A 277 -8.53 1.43 6.23
CA ALA A 277 -7.24 1.26 6.85
C ALA A 277 -7.27 1.78 8.28
N GLU A 278 -6.55 1.08 9.15
CA GLU A 278 -6.41 1.43 10.56
C GLU A 278 -4.96 1.14 10.98
N ARG A 279 -4.31 2.15 11.56
CA ARG A 279 -3.02 2.01 12.26
C ARG A 279 -1.94 1.18 11.52
N GLY A 280 -1.80 1.38 10.21
CA GLY A 280 -0.80 0.66 9.40
C GLY A 280 -1.25 -0.70 8.89
N PHE A 281 -2.55 -0.99 8.92
CA PHE A 281 -3.16 -2.17 8.32
C PHE A 281 -4.20 -1.74 7.28
N LEU A 282 -4.19 -2.43 6.14
CA LEU A 282 -5.29 -2.39 5.17
C LEU A 282 -6.36 -3.40 5.58
N LEU A 283 -7.60 -2.96 5.59
CA LEU A 283 -8.75 -3.76 5.98
C LEU A 283 -9.62 -4.02 4.75
N ARG A 284 -9.99 -5.28 4.53
CA ARG A 284 -10.89 -5.69 3.46
C ARG A 284 -12.03 -6.53 4.02
N GLN A 285 -13.24 -6.24 3.57
CA GLN A 285 -14.41 -7.05 3.91
C GLN A 285 -15.30 -7.21 2.68
N GLN A 286 -15.77 -8.44 2.46
CA GLN A 286 -16.75 -8.74 1.44
C GLN A 286 -18.11 -8.99 2.08
N VAL A 287 -19.14 -8.32 1.58
CA VAL A 287 -20.51 -8.41 2.08
C VAL A 287 -21.51 -8.41 0.93
N THR A 288 -22.72 -8.87 1.19
CA THR A 288 -23.84 -8.64 0.27
C THR A 288 -24.17 -7.13 0.25
N PRO A 289 -24.32 -6.50 -0.92
CA PRO A 289 -24.66 -5.08 -1.00
C PRO A 289 -25.97 -4.77 -0.27
N SER A 290 -26.01 -3.62 0.42
CA SER A 290 -27.26 -3.13 1.01
C SER A 290 -28.23 -2.71 -0.09
N LYS A 291 -29.54 -2.83 0.14
CA LYS A 291 -30.56 -2.32 -0.79
C LYS A 291 -30.66 -0.79 -0.80
N THR A 292 -29.98 -0.10 0.12
CA THR A 292 -30.08 1.35 0.35
C THR A 292 -28.69 1.98 0.42
N GLY A 293 -28.03 2.15 -0.73
CA GLY A 293 -26.80 2.95 -0.85
C GLY A 293 -25.63 2.53 0.04
N ALA A 294 -24.59 3.37 0.12
CA ALA A 294 -23.34 3.06 0.79
C ALA A 294 -23.40 3.28 2.31
N ALA A 295 -23.65 2.20 3.05
CA ALA A 295 -22.96 1.98 4.33
C ALA A 295 -22.14 0.71 4.18
N CYS A 296 -20.80 0.83 4.15
CA CYS A 296 -19.96 -0.30 4.50
C CYS A 296 -20.22 -0.65 5.96
N PRO A 297 -20.19 -1.94 6.33
CA PRO A 297 -20.32 -2.34 7.73
C PRO A 297 -19.15 -1.77 8.54
N ASP A 298 -19.21 -1.92 9.87
CA ASP A 298 -17.99 -1.80 10.66
C ASP A 298 -16.96 -2.87 10.21
N PHE A 299 -15.68 -2.52 10.29
CA PHE A 299 -14.59 -3.39 9.84
C PHE A 299 -14.13 -4.35 10.94
N THR A 300 -14.97 -4.68 11.91
CA THR A 300 -14.57 -5.52 13.06
C THR A 300 -14.20 -6.94 12.65
N GLN A 301 -14.83 -7.46 11.59
CA GLN A 301 -14.57 -8.79 11.00
C GLN A 301 -13.73 -8.74 9.72
N ALA A 302 -13.17 -7.58 9.37
CA ALA A 302 -12.39 -7.43 8.14
C ALA A 302 -11.04 -8.14 8.24
N ASP A 303 -10.60 -8.73 7.12
CA ASP A 303 -9.24 -9.21 6.97
C ASP A 303 -8.27 -8.04 7.10
N ALA A 304 -7.17 -8.22 7.84
CA ALA A 304 -6.18 -7.20 8.09
C ALA A 304 -4.83 -7.61 7.48
N VAL A 305 -4.28 -6.76 6.62
CA VAL A 305 -2.96 -6.95 6.02
C VAL A 305 -2.06 -5.79 6.41
N PRO A 306 -0.87 -6.02 6.99
CA PRO A 306 0.09 -4.95 7.28
C PRO A 306 0.42 -4.17 6.01
N LEU A 307 0.52 -2.85 6.11
CA LEU A 307 0.74 -1.99 4.96
C LEU A 307 2.02 -2.33 4.20
N GLU A 308 3.08 -2.71 4.92
CA GLU A 308 4.33 -3.17 4.31
C GLU A 308 4.15 -4.41 3.42
N GLU A 309 3.31 -5.37 3.83
CA GLU A 309 3.04 -6.57 3.04
C GLU A 309 2.14 -6.24 1.84
N ALA A 310 1.20 -5.33 2.01
CA ALA A 310 0.37 -4.84 0.90
C ALA A 310 1.20 -4.09 -0.16
N VAL A 311 2.20 -3.30 0.25
CA VAL A 311 3.16 -2.66 -0.66
C VAL A 311 3.96 -3.72 -1.43
N LEU A 312 4.50 -4.72 -0.73
CA LEU A 312 5.23 -5.84 -1.35
C LEU A 312 4.36 -6.60 -2.37
N ALA A 313 3.13 -6.92 -1.99
CA ALA A 313 2.17 -7.59 -2.87
C ALA A 313 1.89 -6.74 -4.12
N ARG A 314 1.67 -5.43 -3.96
CA ARG A 314 1.43 -4.52 -5.08
C ARG A 314 2.61 -4.44 -6.05
N ILE A 315 3.83 -4.41 -5.53
CA ILE A 315 5.05 -4.45 -6.36
C ILE A 315 5.11 -5.77 -7.13
N TRP A 316 4.78 -6.89 -6.49
CA TRP A 316 4.75 -8.20 -7.15
C TRP A 316 3.67 -8.29 -8.24
N GLU A 317 2.45 -7.83 -7.96
CA GLU A 317 1.32 -7.78 -8.90
C GLU A 317 1.64 -6.92 -10.14
N SER A 318 2.48 -5.89 -9.99
CA SER A 318 2.89 -5.05 -11.12
C SER A 318 3.64 -5.83 -12.21
N LEU A 319 4.21 -7.00 -11.89
CA LEU A 319 4.89 -7.87 -12.85
C LEU A 319 3.93 -8.51 -13.87
N ASP A 320 2.63 -8.59 -13.53
CA ASP A 320 1.57 -9.14 -14.38
C ASP A 320 1.01 -8.09 -15.35
N VAL A 321 0.92 -6.83 -14.92
CA VAL A 321 0.36 -5.73 -15.73
C VAL A 321 1.46 -4.91 -16.39
N ARG A 322 2.10 -5.48 -17.41
CA ARG A 322 3.21 -4.82 -18.13
C ARG A 322 2.78 -3.73 -19.09
N GLN A 323 1.54 -3.79 -19.55
CA GLN A 323 0.94 -2.85 -20.48
C GLN A 323 -0.54 -2.72 -20.16
N TRP A 324 -1.08 -1.55 -20.47
CA TRP A 324 -2.52 -1.30 -20.40
C TRP A 324 -3.02 -0.66 -21.70
N PRO A 325 -4.18 -1.09 -22.22
CA PRO A 325 -4.95 -2.26 -21.79
C PRO A 325 -4.16 -3.58 -21.99
N PRO A 326 -4.56 -4.67 -21.33
CA PRO A 326 -4.01 -5.99 -21.64
C PRO A 326 -4.26 -6.29 -23.11
N SER A 327 -3.20 -6.44 -23.91
CA SER A 327 -3.32 -6.85 -25.32
C SER A 327 -2.41 -8.04 -25.58
N PRO A 328 -2.91 -9.27 -25.32
CA PRO A 328 -2.27 -10.49 -25.76
C PRO A 328 -2.04 -10.49 -27.27
N THR A 329 -0.90 -11.02 -27.71
CA THR A 329 -0.57 -11.16 -29.12
C THR A 329 -1.57 -12.06 -29.83
N GLY A 330 -2.13 -11.61 -30.97
CA GLY A 330 -3.02 -12.42 -31.81
C GLY A 330 -4.53 -12.22 -31.60
N LEU A 331 -4.94 -11.27 -30.75
CA LEU A 331 -6.35 -10.87 -30.63
C LEU A 331 -6.78 -9.93 -31.76
N ALA A 332 -8.09 -9.92 -32.04
CA ALA A 332 -8.69 -8.90 -32.87
C ALA A 332 -8.42 -7.50 -32.29
N PRO A 333 -8.36 -6.44 -33.13
CA PRO A 333 -8.20 -5.08 -32.65
C PRO A 333 -9.31 -4.73 -31.64
N ALA A 334 -8.92 -4.06 -30.55
CA ALA A 334 -9.87 -3.57 -29.57
C ALA A 334 -10.88 -2.62 -30.21
N ARG A 335 -12.14 -2.69 -29.80
CA ARG A 335 -13.17 -1.71 -30.16
C ARG A 335 -13.30 -0.69 -29.04
N SER A 336 -13.22 0.58 -29.39
CA SER A 336 -13.48 1.66 -28.44
C SER A 336 -14.98 1.84 -28.24
N GLU A 337 -15.39 1.95 -26.99
CA GLU A 337 -16.78 2.19 -26.59
C GLU A 337 -16.84 3.02 -25.31
N THR A 338 -18.05 3.41 -24.91
CA THR A 338 -18.32 3.99 -23.59
C THR A 338 -19.29 3.08 -22.88
N VAL A 339 -18.89 2.56 -21.72
CA VAL A 339 -19.72 1.66 -20.91
C VAL A 339 -20.31 2.44 -19.73
N THR A 340 -21.57 2.17 -19.43
CA THR A 340 -22.21 2.67 -18.21
C THR A 340 -22.09 1.62 -17.13
N VAL A 341 -21.49 1.98 -15.99
CA VAL A 341 -21.39 1.14 -14.80
C VAL A 341 -21.97 1.93 -13.63
N GLY A 342 -23.10 1.50 -13.08
CA GLY A 342 -23.83 2.27 -12.08
C GLY A 342 -24.17 3.67 -12.60
N ALA A 343 -23.72 4.70 -11.88
CA ALA A 343 -23.86 6.10 -12.28
C ALA A 343 -22.72 6.63 -13.18
N HIS A 344 -21.73 5.80 -13.48
CA HIS A 344 -20.48 6.20 -14.11
C HIS A 344 -20.44 5.88 -15.60
N ARG A 345 -19.87 6.78 -16.41
CA ARG A 345 -19.67 6.58 -17.85
C ARG A 345 -18.18 6.48 -18.15
N VAL A 346 -17.72 5.28 -18.47
CA VAL A 346 -16.29 4.97 -18.57
C VAL A 346 -15.90 4.77 -20.04
N PRO A 347 -14.92 5.53 -20.57
CA PRO A 347 -14.25 5.21 -21.82
C PRO A 347 -13.59 3.84 -21.72
N ALA A 348 -13.89 2.93 -22.65
CA ALA A 348 -13.51 1.53 -22.54
C ALA A 348 -13.04 0.94 -23.87
N LEU A 349 -12.31 -0.18 -23.75
CA LEU A 349 -11.80 -0.98 -24.85
C LEU A 349 -12.33 -2.41 -24.71
N ARG A 350 -13.07 -2.85 -25.72
CA ARG A 350 -13.68 -4.17 -25.81
C ARG A 350 -12.83 -5.11 -26.67
N PHE A 351 -12.57 -6.28 -26.13
CA PHE A 351 -11.86 -7.38 -26.77
C PHE A 351 -12.79 -8.58 -26.89
N GLU A 352 -12.80 -9.18 -28.07
CA GLU A 352 -13.57 -10.41 -28.35
C GLU A 352 -12.59 -11.49 -28.78
N THR A 353 -12.49 -12.54 -27.97
CA THR A 353 -11.55 -13.65 -28.17
C THR A 353 -12.34 -14.92 -28.49
N PRO A 354 -12.29 -15.44 -29.73
CA PRO A 354 -12.90 -16.71 -30.05
C PRO A 354 -12.26 -17.85 -29.23
N GLN A 355 -13.09 -18.68 -28.60
CA GLN A 355 -12.68 -19.91 -27.93
C GLN A 355 -13.17 -21.11 -28.76
N PRO A 356 -12.44 -21.52 -29.81
CA PRO A 356 -12.92 -22.46 -30.83
C PRO A 356 -13.21 -23.86 -30.26
N GLN A 357 -12.55 -24.25 -29.17
CA GLN A 357 -12.78 -25.54 -28.50
C GLN A 357 -14.13 -25.59 -27.76
N MET A 358 -14.68 -24.44 -27.38
CA MET A 358 -15.93 -24.34 -26.60
C MET A 358 -17.09 -23.75 -27.41
N ASN A 359 -16.86 -23.42 -28.69
CA ASN A 359 -17.81 -22.66 -29.52
C ASN A 359 -18.33 -21.37 -28.85
N ASN A 360 -17.47 -20.76 -28.01
CA ASN A 360 -17.77 -19.57 -27.24
C ASN A 360 -16.91 -18.41 -27.69
N VAL A 361 -17.31 -17.19 -27.34
CA VAL A 361 -16.51 -15.97 -27.44
C VAL A 361 -16.36 -15.39 -26.05
N GLN A 362 -15.12 -15.16 -25.63
CA GLN A 362 -14.85 -14.39 -24.43
C GLN A 362 -14.85 -12.91 -24.77
N VAL A 363 -15.71 -12.16 -24.09
CA VAL A 363 -15.84 -10.71 -24.23
C VAL A 363 -15.26 -10.07 -22.98
N GLN A 364 -14.17 -9.33 -23.14
CA GLN A 364 -13.55 -8.58 -22.06
C GLN A 364 -13.61 -7.09 -22.37
N VAL A 365 -14.04 -6.30 -21.40
CA VAL A 365 -14.08 -4.85 -21.50
C VAL A 365 -13.23 -4.26 -20.40
N TYR A 366 -12.22 -3.50 -20.78
CA TYR A 366 -11.33 -2.78 -19.85
C TYR A 366 -11.56 -1.29 -19.97
N ALA A 367 -11.32 -0.54 -18.89
CA ALA A 367 -11.19 0.91 -19.01
C ALA A 367 -10.09 1.25 -20.03
N ALA A 368 -10.29 2.28 -20.86
CA ALA A 368 -9.31 2.68 -21.86
C ALA A 368 -8.03 3.22 -21.20
N ASP A 369 -8.20 4.01 -20.13
CA ASP A 369 -7.14 4.46 -19.21
C ASP A 369 -7.59 4.15 -17.76
N PRO A 370 -6.82 3.37 -16.98
CA PRO A 370 -7.19 3.03 -15.60
C PRO A 370 -7.06 4.25 -14.66
N TRP A 371 -6.46 5.32 -15.14
CA TRP A 371 -6.26 6.58 -14.42
C TRP A 371 -7.26 7.67 -14.80
N ASP A 372 -8.22 7.37 -15.67
CA ASP A 372 -9.27 8.30 -16.10
C ASP A 372 -10.11 8.79 -14.91
N GLU A 373 -10.56 10.05 -14.99
CA GLU A 373 -11.40 10.68 -13.96
C GLU A 373 -12.78 10.01 -13.86
N ALA A 374 -13.27 9.37 -14.93
CA ALA A 374 -14.50 8.58 -14.89
C ALA A 374 -14.44 7.41 -13.90
N LEU A 375 -13.25 7.03 -13.42
CA LEU A 375 -13.04 5.99 -12.42
C LEU A 375 -12.82 6.55 -11.00
N SER A 376 -12.99 7.85 -10.78
CA SER A 376 -12.87 8.50 -9.45
C SER A 376 -13.62 7.72 -8.37
N GLY A 377 -12.99 7.58 -7.19
CA GLY A 377 -13.54 6.77 -6.10
C GLY A 377 -13.43 5.24 -6.27
N LEU A 378 -13.04 4.72 -7.44
CA LEU A 378 -12.81 3.27 -7.62
C LEU A 378 -11.44 2.87 -7.07
N ALA A 379 -11.44 1.82 -6.23
CA ALA A 379 -10.23 1.22 -5.66
C ALA A 379 -9.18 0.86 -6.73
N HIS A 380 -7.91 1.06 -6.41
CA HIS A 380 -6.80 0.84 -7.34
C HIS A 380 -6.74 -0.60 -7.87
N GLU A 381 -7.12 -1.61 -7.09
CA GLU A 381 -7.19 -2.99 -7.60
C GLU A 381 -8.23 -3.16 -8.72
N ALA A 382 -9.41 -2.56 -8.58
CA ALA A 382 -10.52 -2.75 -9.51
C ALA A 382 -10.31 -1.98 -10.82
N ARG A 383 -9.55 -0.88 -10.79
CA ARG A 383 -9.15 -0.13 -12.00
C ARG A 383 -8.37 -0.96 -13.02
N PHE A 384 -7.67 -1.99 -12.54
CA PHE A 384 -6.85 -2.87 -13.37
C PHE A 384 -7.50 -4.24 -13.61
N GLN A 385 -8.80 -4.37 -13.33
CA GLN A 385 -9.61 -5.53 -13.68
C GLN A 385 -10.52 -5.20 -14.88
N PRO A 386 -11.05 -6.21 -15.59
CA PRO A 386 -12.11 -5.98 -16.56
C PRO A 386 -13.32 -5.34 -15.88
N LEU A 387 -13.91 -4.33 -16.52
CA LEU A 387 -15.25 -3.84 -16.17
C LEU A 387 -16.31 -4.92 -16.48
N LEU A 388 -16.03 -5.74 -17.48
CA LEU A 388 -16.82 -6.88 -17.91
C LEU A 388 -15.89 -8.00 -18.40
N ASP A 389 -16.13 -9.23 -17.97
CA ASP A 389 -15.52 -10.44 -18.55
C ASP A 389 -16.62 -11.50 -18.66
N GLN A 390 -17.06 -11.84 -19.88
CA GLN A 390 -18.19 -12.74 -20.10
C GLN A 390 -17.87 -13.80 -21.16
N LEU A 391 -18.42 -15.00 -20.96
CA LEU A 391 -18.35 -16.08 -21.93
C LEU A 391 -19.70 -16.26 -22.66
N MET A 392 -19.71 -15.99 -23.95
CA MET A 392 -20.93 -16.04 -24.78
C MET A 392 -20.92 -17.27 -25.72
N PRO A 393 -22.02 -18.01 -25.92
CA PRO A 393 -23.32 -17.89 -25.25
C PRO A 393 -23.43 -18.72 -23.96
N ALA A 394 -22.38 -19.47 -23.59
CA ALA A 394 -22.42 -20.45 -22.50
C ALA A 394 -22.79 -19.88 -21.12
N GLY A 395 -22.71 -18.56 -20.96
CA GLY A 395 -23.10 -17.91 -19.73
C GLY A 395 -21.99 -17.89 -18.71
N GLY A 396 -22.04 -16.90 -17.82
CA GLY A 396 -21.07 -16.72 -16.74
C GLY A 396 -20.00 -15.70 -17.07
N GLY A 397 -19.44 -15.13 -16.00
CA GLY A 397 -18.52 -14.01 -16.11
C GLY A 397 -18.42 -13.20 -14.83
N MET A 398 -17.74 -12.07 -14.93
CA MET A 398 -17.64 -11.03 -13.92
C MET A 398 -18.12 -9.71 -14.52
N GLN A 399 -18.87 -8.93 -13.76
CA GLN A 399 -19.19 -7.55 -14.12
C GLN A 399 -19.05 -6.63 -12.92
N LEU A 400 -18.34 -5.52 -13.11
CA LEU A 400 -18.37 -4.40 -12.17
C LEU A 400 -19.73 -3.69 -12.32
N LEU A 401 -20.46 -3.54 -11.22
CA LEU A 401 -21.81 -2.98 -11.23
C LEU A 401 -21.86 -1.52 -10.76
N ASP A 402 -21.11 -1.18 -9.72
CA ASP A 402 -21.06 0.17 -9.15
C ASP A 402 -19.86 0.32 -8.20
N TRP A 403 -19.54 1.56 -7.82
CA TRP A 403 -18.54 1.87 -6.79
C TRP A 403 -18.74 3.26 -6.19
N GLY A 404 -18.06 3.51 -5.08
CA GLY A 404 -18.03 4.83 -4.47
C GLY A 404 -17.12 4.94 -3.25
N VAL A 405 -17.25 6.09 -2.58
CA VAL A 405 -16.52 6.45 -1.37
C VAL A 405 -17.46 6.39 -0.16
N TRP A 406 -16.93 6.03 1.02
CA TRP A 406 -17.71 6.01 2.26
C TRP A 406 -17.10 6.85 3.40
N VAL A 407 -15.88 7.38 3.23
CA VAL A 407 -15.22 8.18 4.28
C VAL A 407 -15.89 9.55 4.43
N PRO A 408 -16.17 10.02 5.66
CA PRO A 408 -16.73 11.35 5.88
C PRO A 408 -15.88 12.44 5.22
N GLY A 409 -16.52 13.35 4.47
CA GLY A 409 -15.83 14.42 3.75
C GLY A 409 -14.99 13.97 2.55
N GLY A 410 -14.86 12.66 2.31
CA GLY A 410 -14.17 12.12 1.14
C GLY A 410 -14.98 12.38 -0.12
N THR A 411 -14.42 13.17 -1.03
CA THR A 411 -14.98 13.36 -2.37
C THR A 411 -14.27 12.42 -3.35
N PRO A 412 -15.01 11.76 -4.25
CA PRO A 412 -14.43 10.92 -5.29
C PRO A 412 -13.58 11.75 -6.25
#